data_AF-A0A2Z3HA16-F1
#
_entry.id   AF-A0A2Z3HA16-F1
#
_cell.length_a   1.000
_cell.length_b   1.000
_cell.length_c   1.000
_cell.angle_alpha   90.00
_cell.angle_beta   90.00
_cell.angle_gamma   90.00
#
_symmetry.space_group_name_H-M   'P 1'
#
loop_
_entity.id
_entity.type
_entity.pdbx_description
1 polymer ?
#
loop_
_entity_poly.entity_id
_entity_poly.type
_entity_poly.pdbx_seq_one_letter_code
_entity_poly.pdbx_strand_id
1 'polypeptide(L)'
;MWDAVTSRQFREAPYKTVRNVVVPEDPVTVLRGGPDRTGDDRAKAMHRLKEPARNGGSQEDQDQMMEILTRAATSDPSPVLRFAAIEALGRFEDERAMKVLISAYQTADGLTDAERAAPKPAAERSAVVPAGASAGRLPTRTGLEIGPLKGPAGYAPDTVAALRCRCLESLGRTHKPEAARFLAVVVGAGGADASAPGGDDPEVRQAAVRGLSECRQPEAVAALAEVLKQQAGKDVVLARQSHAGLMKLTGKRLPPDPQQWNEVVQAGVTIAPEPSWFESTIQNAAFWQKK
;
A
#
# COMPACT_ATOMS: atom_id res chain seq x y z
N MET A 1 -0.33 1.45 23.54
CA MET A 1 -0.25 1.04 24.96
C MET A 1 -1.64 0.80 25.54
N TRP A 2 -2.57 1.75 25.44
CA TRP A 2 -3.94 1.62 25.98
C TRP A 2 -4.71 0.39 25.49
N ASP A 3 -4.60 0.07 24.20
CA ASP A 3 -5.28 -1.09 23.60
C ASP A 3 -4.88 -2.44 24.23
N ALA A 4 -3.61 -2.56 24.67
CA ALA A 4 -3.14 -3.76 25.35
C ALA A 4 -3.81 -3.93 26.72
N VAL A 5 -4.06 -2.84 27.46
CA VAL A 5 -4.66 -2.85 28.80
C VAL A 5 -6.16 -3.17 28.77
N THR A 6 -6.85 -2.82 27.67
CA THR A 6 -8.28 -3.11 27.49
C THR A 6 -8.55 -4.44 26.81
N SER A 7 -7.51 -5.11 26.28
CA SER A 7 -7.65 -6.36 25.53
C SER A 7 -8.22 -7.50 26.38
N ARG A 8 -8.92 -8.44 25.73
CA ARG A 8 -9.38 -9.68 26.37
C ARG A 8 -8.21 -10.47 26.96
N GLN A 9 -7.06 -10.49 26.27
CA GLN A 9 -5.84 -11.13 26.75
C GLN A 9 -5.36 -10.54 28.07
N PHE A 10 -5.46 -9.21 28.27
CA PHE A 10 -5.09 -8.60 29.55
C PHE A 10 -6.03 -9.03 30.67
N ARG A 11 -7.32 -9.23 30.40
CA ARG A 11 -8.27 -9.76 31.40
C ARG A 11 -7.94 -11.19 31.81
N GLU A 12 -7.49 -12.01 30.86
CA GLU A 12 -7.16 -13.41 31.09
C GLU A 12 -5.75 -13.60 31.71
N ALA A 13 -4.77 -12.75 31.34
CA ALA A 13 -3.38 -12.88 31.77
C ALA A 13 -2.66 -11.50 31.89
N PRO A 14 -3.05 -10.63 32.84
CA PRO A 14 -2.60 -9.23 32.88
C PRO A 14 -1.09 -9.09 33.00
N TYR A 15 -0.44 -9.87 33.88
CA TYR A 15 1.00 -9.82 34.08
C TYR A 15 1.79 -10.24 32.83
N LYS A 16 1.29 -11.26 32.09
CA LYS A 16 1.92 -11.71 30.85
C LYS A 16 1.79 -10.63 29.77
N THR A 17 0.62 -10.00 29.65
CA THR A 17 0.39 -8.91 28.70
C THR A 17 1.25 -7.69 29.02
N VAL A 18 1.35 -7.27 30.29
CA VAL A 18 2.25 -6.15 30.68
C VAL A 18 3.69 -6.49 30.36
N ARG A 19 4.16 -7.70 30.69
CA ARG A 19 5.53 -8.14 30.38
C ARG A 19 5.81 -8.06 28.88
N ASN A 20 4.88 -8.53 28.05
CA ASN A 20 5.03 -8.50 26.59
C ASN A 20 4.99 -7.08 26.00
N VAL A 21 4.34 -6.13 26.67
CA VAL A 21 4.36 -4.71 26.27
C VAL A 21 5.71 -4.07 26.61
N VAL A 22 6.30 -4.42 27.75
CA VAL A 22 7.57 -3.84 28.21
C VAL A 22 8.77 -4.48 27.52
N VAL A 23 8.77 -5.81 27.38
CA VAL A 23 9.82 -6.59 26.71
C VAL A 23 9.12 -7.45 25.66
N PRO A 24 8.96 -6.91 24.44
CA PRO A 24 8.29 -7.64 23.38
C PRO A 24 9.08 -8.89 23.00
N GLU A 25 8.37 -9.98 22.73
CA GLU A 25 8.98 -11.21 22.19
C GLU A 25 9.66 -10.90 20.85
N ASP A 26 10.76 -11.62 20.59
CA ASP A 26 11.51 -11.50 19.35
C ASP A 26 10.59 -11.69 18.13
N PRO A 27 10.56 -10.75 17.18
CA PRO A 27 9.64 -10.79 16.05
C PRO A 27 9.81 -12.06 15.21
N VAL A 28 11.01 -12.60 15.06
CA VAL A 28 11.25 -13.83 14.28
C VAL A 28 10.59 -15.02 14.95
N THR A 29 10.74 -15.15 16.27
CA THR A 29 10.10 -16.20 17.06
C THR A 29 8.57 -16.13 16.97
N VAL A 30 7.98 -14.92 17.02
CA VAL A 30 6.52 -14.74 16.89
C VAL A 30 6.03 -15.13 15.49
N LEU A 31 6.78 -14.80 14.44
CA LEU A 31 6.40 -15.09 13.06
C LEU A 31 6.59 -16.55 12.66
N ARG A 32 7.54 -17.25 13.28
CA ARG A 32 7.73 -18.70 13.15
C ARG A 32 6.74 -19.50 14.01
N GLY A 33 6.26 -18.91 15.11
CA GLY A 33 5.18 -19.48 15.91
C GLY A 33 3.95 -19.68 15.04
N GLY A 34 3.50 -20.93 14.91
CA GLY A 34 2.45 -21.36 13.98
C GLY A 34 1.07 -20.70 14.20
N PRO A 35 -0.03 -21.35 13.75
CA PRO A 35 -1.36 -20.72 13.70
C PRO A 35 -1.92 -20.31 15.07
N ASP A 36 -1.33 -20.77 16.18
CA ASP A 36 -1.72 -20.42 17.55
C ASP A 36 -1.46 -18.95 17.92
N ARG A 37 -0.62 -18.24 17.15
CA ARG A 37 -0.35 -16.82 17.37
C ARG A 37 -1.44 -15.95 16.76
N THR A 38 -1.91 -14.98 17.54
CA THR A 38 -2.96 -14.06 17.07
C THR A 38 -2.46 -13.20 15.91
N GLY A 39 -3.38 -12.81 15.02
CA GLY A 39 -3.05 -11.93 13.90
C GLY A 39 -2.42 -10.60 14.36
N ASP A 40 -2.89 -10.05 15.48
CA ASP A 40 -2.36 -8.81 16.05
C ASP A 40 -0.91 -8.95 16.54
N ASP A 41 -0.58 -10.08 17.17
CA ASP A 41 0.79 -10.35 17.62
C ASP A 41 1.75 -10.47 16.44
N ARG A 42 1.32 -11.19 15.40
CA ARG A 42 2.07 -11.34 14.14
C ARG A 42 2.23 -9.99 13.43
N ALA A 43 1.20 -9.15 13.37
CA ALA A 43 1.28 -7.82 12.76
C ALA A 43 2.26 -6.90 13.54
N LYS A 44 2.17 -6.88 14.87
CA LYS A 44 3.13 -6.15 15.72
C LYS A 44 4.56 -6.68 15.55
N ALA A 45 4.74 -7.99 15.36
CA ALA A 45 6.04 -8.58 15.07
C ALA A 45 6.57 -8.13 13.70
N MET A 46 5.76 -8.08 12.65
CA MET A 46 6.15 -7.56 11.33
C MET A 46 6.63 -6.10 11.40
N HIS A 47 5.93 -5.23 12.14
CA HIS A 47 6.40 -3.84 12.31
C HIS A 47 7.75 -3.75 13.04
N ARG A 48 8.05 -4.68 13.95
CA ARG A 48 9.32 -4.75 14.68
C ARG A 48 10.42 -5.50 13.94
N LEU A 49 10.07 -6.25 12.90
CA LEU A 49 11.00 -7.05 12.12
C LEU A 49 12.06 -6.14 11.47
N LYS A 50 13.32 -6.55 11.58
CA LYS A 50 14.47 -5.94 10.93
C LYS A 50 15.02 -6.91 9.90
N GLU A 51 15.60 -6.37 8.82
CA GLU A 51 16.18 -7.18 7.75
C GLU A 51 17.39 -7.99 8.27
N PRO A 52 17.35 -9.34 8.26
CA PRO A 52 18.44 -10.18 8.77
C PRO A 52 19.81 -9.85 8.18
N ALA A 53 19.93 -9.70 6.86
CA ALA A 53 21.21 -9.44 6.19
C ALA A 53 21.90 -8.14 6.68
N ARG A 54 21.12 -7.13 7.08
CA ARG A 54 21.63 -5.85 7.61
C ARG A 54 21.94 -5.88 9.11
N ASN A 55 21.48 -6.91 9.82
CA ASN A 55 21.55 -7.00 11.28
C ASN A 55 22.32 -8.24 11.77
N GLY A 56 23.23 -8.76 10.94
CA GLY A 56 24.10 -9.89 11.30
C GLY A 56 23.43 -11.27 11.25
N GLY A 57 22.25 -11.38 10.65
CA GLY A 57 21.57 -12.65 10.39
C GLY A 57 22.15 -13.40 9.19
N SER A 58 21.81 -14.67 9.06
CA SER A 58 22.24 -15.51 7.95
C SER A 58 21.42 -15.25 6.67
N GLN A 59 21.91 -15.71 5.52
CA GLN A 59 21.14 -15.70 4.27
C GLN A 59 19.89 -16.59 4.37
N GLU A 60 19.97 -17.69 5.12
CA GLU A 60 18.82 -18.57 5.38
C GLU A 60 17.72 -17.84 6.16
N ASP A 61 18.10 -17.04 7.18
CA ASP A 61 17.14 -16.20 7.90
C ASP A 61 16.51 -15.14 6.98
N GLN A 62 17.29 -14.52 6.10
CA GLN A 62 16.79 -13.57 5.10
C GLN A 62 15.75 -14.24 4.19
N ASP A 63 16.07 -15.41 3.64
CA ASP A 63 15.20 -16.13 2.72
C ASP A 63 13.89 -16.56 3.40
N GLN A 64 13.99 -17.07 4.64
CA GLN A 64 12.81 -17.43 5.41
C GLN A 64 11.94 -16.22 5.75
N MET A 65 12.53 -15.09 6.12
CA MET A 65 11.76 -13.87 6.38
C MET A 65 11.08 -13.36 5.12
N MET A 66 11.77 -13.40 3.97
CA MET A 66 11.19 -13.03 2.69
C MET A 66 10.04 -13.96 2.29
N GLU A 67 10.13 -15.26 2.55
CA GLU A 67 9.03 -16.22 2.34
C GLU A 67 7.79 -15.86 3.20
N ILE A 68 8.00 -15.64 4.50
CA ILE A 68 6.93 -15.28 5.43
C ILE A 68 6.24 -13.98 5.01
N LEU A 69 7.02 -12.94 4.69
CA LEU A 69 6.50 -11.65 4.26
C LEU A 69 5.78 -11.73 2.91
N THR A 70 6.29 -12.53 1.97
CA THR A 70 5.65 -12.75 0.67
C THR A 70 4.28 -13.36 0.85
N ARG A 71 4.19 -14.51 1.54
CA ARG A 71 2.92 -15.18 1.82
C ARG A 71 1.96 -14.26 2.57
N ALA A 72 2.46 -13.52 3.55
CA ALA A 72 1.65 -12.61 4.34
C ALA A 72 1.10 -11.43 3.51
N ALA A 73 1.90 -10.86 2.61
CA ALA A 73 1.51 -9.70 1.81
C ALA A 73 0.54 -10.03 0.66
N THR A 74 0.64 -11.23 0.08
CA THR A 74 -0.15 -11.62 -1.11
C THR A 74 -1.42 -12.39 -0.78
N SER A 75 -1.39 -13.23 0.26
CA SER A 75 -2.38 -14.31 0.42
C SER A 75 -2.94 -14.45 1.84
N ASP A 76 -2.49 -13.66 2.81
CA ASP A 76 -3.05 -13.71 4.16
C ASP A 76 -4.51 -13.22 4.15
N PRO A 77 -5.45 -13.93 4.81
CA PRO A 77 -6.86 -13.54 4.88
C PRO A 77 -7.10 -12.33 5.80
N SER A 78 -6.14 -11.97 6.66
CA SER A 78 -6.25 -10.79 7.50
C SER A 78 -5.67 -9.57 6.78
N PRO A 79 -6.48 -8.54 6.47
CA PRO A 79 -5.97 -7.34 5.83
C PRO A 79 -4.93 -6.62 6.71
N VAL A 80 -5.08 -6.70 8.05
CA VAL A 80 -4.14 -6.11 9.01
C VAL A 80 -2.75 -6.72 8.87
N LEU A 81 -2.67 -8.05 8.71
CA LEU A 81 -1.38 -8.72 8.47
C LEU A 81 -0.79 -8.37 7.12
N ARG A 82 -1.62 -8.27 6.07
CA ARG A 82 -1.16 -7.81 4.76
C ARG A 82 -0.53 -6.41 4.85
N PHE A 83 -1.19 -5.46 5.51
CA PHE A 83 -0.64 -4.12 5.74
C PHE A 83 0.71 -4.15 6.43
N ALA A 84 0.83 -4.89 7.54
CA ALA A 84 2.06 -4.97 8.29
C ALA A 84 3.19 -5.61 7.48
N ALA A 85 2.88 -6.63 6.66
CA ALA A 85 3.85 -7.27 5.76
C ALA A 85 4.32 -6.32 4.65
N ILE A 86 3.39 -5.58 4.02
CA ILE A 86 3.70 -4.58 2.98
C ILE A 86 4.59 -3.45 3.53
N GLU A 87 4.34 -3.00 4.76
CA GLU A 87 5.18 -2.01 5.43
C GLU A 87 6.57 -2.56 5.79
N ALA A 88 6.65 -3.83 6.19
CA ALA A 88 7.92 -4.49 6.44
C ALA A 88 8.75 -4.63 5.15
N LEU A 89 8.14 -5.10 4.06
CA LEU A 89 8.78 -5.22 2.76
C LEU A 89 9.30 -3.87 2.23
N GLY A 90 8.57 -2.78 2.45
CA GLY A 90 9.01 -1.43 2.06
C GLY A 90 10.21 -0.89 2.86
N ARG A 91 10.63 -1.57 3.94
CA ARG A 91 11.84 -1.25 4.72
C ARG A 91 13.02 -2.16 4.38
N PHE A 92 12.80 -3.24 3.63
CA PHE A 92 13.84 -4.19 3.27
C PHE A 92 14.53 -3.72 1.99
N GLU A 93 15.86 -3.81 1.98
CA GLU A 93 16.66 -3.46 0.80
C GLU A 93 16.79 -4.63 -0.20
N ASP A 94 16.31 -5.82 0.17
CA ASP A 94 16.27 -7.00 -0.70
C ASP A 94 15.65 -6.71 -2.09
N GLU A 95 16.33 -7.17 -3.15
CA GLU A 95 15.88 -6.99 -4.53
C GLU A 95 14.48 -7.55 -4.76
N ARG A 96 14.16 -8.69 -4.14
CA ARG A 96 12.89 -9.41 -4.28
C ARG A 96 11.71 -8.65 -3.68
N ALA A 97 11.92 -7.82 -2.66
CA ALA A 97 10.85 -7.10 -1.96
C ALA A 97 9.99 -6.25 -2.91
N MET A 98 10.60 -5.62 -3.91
CA MET A 98 9.88 -4.83 -4.92
C MET A 98 8.91 -5.70 -5.75
N LYS A 99 9.35 -6.87 -6.21
CA LYS A 99 8.50 -7.78 -7.01
C LYS A 99 7.31 -8.27 -6.18
N VAL A 100 7.57 -8.57 -4.90
CA VAL A 100 6.52 -8.97 -3.94
C VAL A 100 5.53 -7.82 -3.71
N LEU A 101 5.98 -6.57 -3.56
CA LEU A 101 5.10 -5.41 -3.41
C LEU A 101 4.19 -5.19 -4.63
N ILE A 102 4.72 -5.38 -5.86
CA ILE A 102 3.90 -5.32 -7.08
C ILE A 102 2.85 -6.44 -7.10
N SER A 103 3.24 -7.66 -6.73
CA SER A 103 2.30 -8.78 -6.62
C SER A 103 1.23 -8.56 -5.54
N ALA A 104 1.61 -7.99 -4.39
CA ALA A 104 0.69 -7.63 -3.31
C ALA A 104 -0.32 -6.56 -3.76
N TYR A 105 0.11 -5.57 -4.55
CA TYR A 105 -0.76 -4.57 -5.15
C TYR A 105 -1.80 -5.21 -6.10
N GLN A 106 -1.36 -6.12 -6.97
CA GLN A 106 -2.22 -6.80 -7.94
C GLN A 106 -3.24 -7.72 -7.24
N THR A 107 -2.84 -8.33 -6.14
CA THR A 107 -3.66 -9.25 -5.35
C THR A 107 -4.41 -8.58 -4.19
N ALA A 108 -4.45 -7.24 -4.15
CA ALA A 108 -5.01 -6.48 -3.01
C ALA A 108 -6.51 -6.70 -2.78
N ASP A 109 -7.25 -7.25 -3.76
CA ASP A 109 -8.66 -7.62 -3.63
C ASP A 109 -8.93 -8.80 -2.69
N GLY A 110 -7.88 -9.56 -2.33
CA GLY A 110 -8.00 -10.74 -1.48
C GLY A 110 -8.60 -11.96 -2.18
N LEU A 111 -8.77 -11.90 -3.50
CA LEU A 111 -9.25 -13.05 -4.27
C LEU A 111 -8.13 -14.07 -4.48
N THR A 112 -8.45 -15.34 -4.39
CA THR A 112 -7.54 -16.41 -4.81
C THR A 112 -7.38 -16.41 -6.33
N ASP A 113 -6.28 -16.96 -6.84
CA ASP A 113 -6.08 -17.09 -8.29
C ASP A 113 -7.19 -17.92 -8.95
N ALA A 114 -7.73 -18.92 -8.24
CA ALA A 114 -8.89 -19.69 -8.68
C ALA A 114 -10.15 -18.82 -8.81
N GLU A 115 -10.39 -17.90 -7.86
CA GLU A 115 -11.52 -16.96 -7.92
C GLU A 115 -11.34 -15.89 -9.01
N ARG A 116 -10.11 -15.45 -9.29
CA ARG A 116 -9.82 -14.55 -10.42
C ARG A 116 -9.97 -15.24 -11.78
N ALA A 117 -9.55 -16.50 -11.86
CA ALA A 117 -9.62 -17.29 -13.09
C ALA A 117 -11.04 -17.79 -13.37
N ALA A 118 -11.91 -17.83 -12.36
CA ALA A 118 -13.31 -18.18 -12.54
C ALA A 118 -13.95 -17.22 -13.56
N PRO A 119 -14.68 -17.74 -14.56
CA PRO A 119 -15.32 -16.90 -15.56
C PRO A 119 -16.26 -15.94 -14.82
N LYS A 120 -15.99 -14.63 -14.94
CA LYS A 120 -16.85 -13.60 -14.37
C LYS A 120 -18.26 -13.89 -14.88
N PRO A 121 -19.24 -14.22 -14.00
CA PRO A 121 -20.58 -14.58 -14.45
C PRO A 121 -21.05 -13.44 -15.35
N ALA A 122 -21.29 -13.76 -16.62
CA ALA A 122 -21.54 -12.77 -17.67
C ALA A 122 -22.63 -11.85 -17.15
N ALA A 123 -22.23 -10.61 -16.79
CA ALA A 123 -22.99 -9.70 -15.94
C ALA A 123 -24.47 -9.89 -16.22
N GLU A 124 -25.16 -10.65 -15.35
CA GLU A 124 -26.53 -11.07 -15.61
C GLU A 124 -27.28 -9.79 -15.86
N ARG A 125 -27.70 -9.61 -17.12
CA ARG A 125 -28.36 -8.39 -17.59
C ARG A 125 -29.48 -8.14 -16.62
N SER A 126 -29.26 -7.16 -15.74
CA SER A 126 -30.08 -6.86 -14.58
C SER A 126 -31.52 -7.08 -14.98
N ALA A 127 -32.08 -8.22 -14.56
CA ALA A 127 -33.44 -8.55 -14.87
C ALA A 127 -34.22 -7.47 -14.13
N VAL A 128 -34.64 -6.45 -14.88
CA VAL A 128 -35.41 -5.31 -14.41
C VAL A 128 -36.56 -5.92 -13.64
N VAL A 129 -36.47 -5.93 -12.31
CA VAL A 129 -37.57 -6.38 -11.46
C VAL A 129 -38.63 -5.32 -11.70
N PRO A 130 -39.73 -5.63 -12.42
CA PRO A 130 -40.73 -4.63 -12.67
C PRO A 130 -41.30 -4.20 -11.32
N ALA A 131 -41.15 -2.92 -11.00
CA ALA A 131 -41.80 -2.27 -9.88
C ALA A 131 -43.31 -2.25 -10.14
N GLY A 132 -43.99 -3.37 -9.86
CA GLY A 132 -45.40 -3.57 -10.11
C GLY A 132 -46.14 -3.97 -8.84
N ALA A 133 -46.81 -2.99 -8.24
CA ALA A 133 -47.98 -3.05 -7.36
C ALA A 133 -48.34 -4.39 -6.67
N SER A 134 -48.39 -4.38 -5.33
CA SER A 134 -49.64 -4.70 -4.63
C SER A 134 -49.58 -4.49 -3.12
N ALA A 135 -50.52 -3.67 -2.65
CA ALA A 135 -50.96 -3.62 -1.27
C ALA A 135 -51.77 -4.90 -0.97
N GLY A 136 -51.13 -5.89 -0.34
CA GLY A 136 -51.80 -7.09 0.14
C GLY A 136 -50.93 -7.80 1.16
N ARG A 137 -51.27 -7.66 2.45
CA ARG A 137 -50.67 -8.47 3.53
C ARG A 137 -50.94 -9.94 3.23
N LEU A 138 -49.89 -10.68 2.88
CA LEU A 138 -49.87 -12.14 2.78
C LEU A 138 -48.88 -12.72 3.80
N PRO A 139 -49.09 -13.98 4.22
CA PRO A 139 -48.71 -14.49 5.52
C PRO A 139 -47.22 -14.81 5.64
N THR A 140 -46.76 -14.78 6.88
CA THR A 140 -45.46 -15.23 7.39
C THR A 140 -45.05 -16.57 6.79
N ARG A 141 -44.20 -16.55 5.77
CA ARG A 141 -43.61 -17.76 5.17
C ARG A 141 -42.48 -18.26 6.09
N THR A 142 -42.84 -19.10 7.05
CA THR A 142 -41.94 -19.97 7.80
C THR A 142 -41.33 -21.01 6.86
N GLY A 143 -40.21 -20.68 6.23
CA GLY A 143 -39.53 -21.57 5.29
C GLY A 143 -38.37 -20.91 4.56
N LEU A 144 -37.66 -19.98 5.22
CA LEU A 144 -36.35 -19.53 4.74
C LEU A 144 -35.37 -20.66 5.03
N GLU A 145 -35.19 -21.53 4.04
CA GLU A 145 -33.99 -22.34 3.91
C GLU A 145 -32.82 -21.37 3.94
N ILE A 146 -32.19 -21.23 5.11
CA ILE A 146 -30.95 -20.45 5.27
C ILE A 146 -29.87 -21.29 4.60
N GLY A 147 -29.79 -21.20 3.27
CA GLY A 147 -28.61 -21.64 2.54
C GLY A 147 -27.38 -20.98 3.18
N PRO A 148 -26.22 -21.67 3.21
CA PRO A 148 -25.02 -21.11 3.80
C PRO A 148 -24.72 -19.77 3.13
N LEU A 149 -24.91 -18.68 3.89
CA LEU A 149 -24.59 -17.32 3.47
C LEU A 149 -23.08 -17.27 3.23
N LYS A 150 -22.67 -17.55 2.01
CA LYS A 150 -21.29 -17.35 1.58
C LYS A 150 -21.09 -15.84 1.57
N GLY A 151 -20.30 -15.35 2.52
CA GLY A 151 -19.95 -13.94 2.60
C GLY A 151 -19.33 -13.45 1.29
N PRO A 152 -19.32 -12.13 1.05
CA PRO A 152 -18.68 -11.57 -0.14
C PRO A 152 -17.24 -12.09 -0.25
N ALA A 153 -16.87 -12.61 -1.42
CA ALA A 153 -15.51 -13.06 -1.69
C ALA A 153 -14.59 -11.83 -1.81
N GLY A 154 -13.48 -11.82 -1.08
CA GLY A 154 -12.50 -10.74 -1.08
C GLY A 154 -12.74 -9.65 -0.01
N TYR A 155 -11.93 -8.60 -0.09
CA TYR A 155 -11.99 -7.48 0.85
C TYR A 155 -12.99 -6.40 0.41
N ALA A 156 -13.45 -5.61 1.38
CA ALA A 156 -14.21 -4.40 1.10
C ALA A 156 -13.39 -3.44 0.21
N PRO A 157 -14.02 -2.72 -0.76
CA PRO A 157 -13.31 -1.83 -1.69
C PRO A 157 -12.36 -0.84 -1.00
N ASP A 158 -12.78 -0.24 0.12
CA ASP A 158 -11.95 0.70 0.90
C ASP A 158 -10.66 0.04 1.42
N THR A 159 -10.75 -1.21 1.88
CA THR A 159 -9.60 -2.00 2.31
C THR A 159 -8.66 -2.30 1.15
N VAL A 160 -9.21 -2.60 -0.04
CA VAL A 160 -8.43 -2.83 -1.26
C VAL A 160 -7.68 -1.57 -1.67
N ALA A 161 -8.35 -0.42 -1.70
CA ALA A 161 -7.76 0.88 -2.00
C ALA A 161 -6.63 1.20 -1.00
N ALA A 162 -6.88 1.01 0.30
CA ALA A 162 -5.87 1.26 1.32
C ALA A 162 -4.65 0.33 1.18
N LEU A 163 -4.84 -0.97 0.89
CA LEU A 163 -3.73 -1.91 0.64
C LEU A 163 -2.89 -1.50 -0.58
N ARG A 164 -3.56 -1.08 -1.67
CA ARG A 164 -2.90 -0.56 -2.87
C ARG A 164 -2.10 0.70 -2.58
N CYS A 165 -2.72 1.69 -1.93
CA CYS A 165 -2.04 2.91 -1.50
C CYS A 165 -0.78 2.60 -0.69
N ARG A 166 -0.86 1.66 0.26
CA ARG A 166 0.31 1.29 1.06
C ARG A 166 1.38 0.57 0.25
N CYS A 167 1.03 -0.29 -0.71
CA CYS A 167 2.00 -0.91 -1.61
C CYS A 167 2.78 0.14 -2.42
N LEU A 168 2.09 1.14 -2.97
CA LEU A 168 2.70 2.20 -3.78
C LEU A 168 3.65 3.07 -2.95
N GLU A 169 3.26 3.41 -1.73
CA GLU A 169 4.12 4.13 -0.78
C GLU A 169 5.36 3.31 -0.40
N SER A 170 5.20 2.01 -0.14
CA SER A 170 6.32 1.09 0.11
C SER A 170 7.23 0.95 -1.11
N LEU A 171 6.68 0.89 -2.33
CA LEU A 171 7.46 0.83 -3.57
C LEU A 171 8.33 2.07 -3.76
N GLY A 172 7.81 3.26 -3.46
CA GLY A 172 8.57 4.50 -3.52
C GLY A 172 9.85 4.49 -2.66
N ARG A 173 9.79 3.84 -1.50
CA ARG A 173 10.92 3.69 -0.56
C ARG A 173 11.98 2.69 -1.02
N THR A 174 11.67 1.81 -1.97
CA THR A 174 12.67 0.85 -2.47
C THR A 174 13.74 1.52 -3.34
N HIS A 175 13.47 2.74 -3.83
CA HIS A 175 14.35 3.50 -4.71
C HIS A 175 14.81 2.72 -5.97
N LYS A 176 14.03 1.76 -6.47
CA LYS A 176 14.35 1.00 -7.69
C LYS A 176 13.73 1.64 -8.95
N PRO A 177 14.42 1.63 -10.10
CA PRO A 177 13.90 2.23 -11.33
C PRO A 177 12.64 1.51 -11.83
N GLU A 178 12.53 0.19 -11.65
CA GLU A 178 11.32 -0.57 -12.01
C GLU A 178 10.12 -0.17 -11.15
N ALA A 179 10.35 0.16 -9.87
CA ALA A 179 9.29 0.70 -9.00
C ALA A 179 8.81 2.07 -9.53
N ALA A 180 9.72 2.96 -9.93
CA ALA A 180 9.34 4.24 -10.55
C ALA A 180 8.49 4.05 -11.81
N ARG A 181 8.86 3.11 -12.68
CA ARG A 181 8.08 2.78 -13.89
C ARG A 181 6.69 2.26 -13.56
N PHE A 182 6.58 1.36 -12.59
CA PHE A 182 5.29 0.84 -12.16
C PHE A 182 4.40 1.94 -11.56
N LEU A 183 4.96 2.80 -10.71
CA LEU A 183 4.23 3.94 -10.14
C LEU A 183 3.78 4.91 -11.25
N ALA A 184 4.61 5.15 -12.27
CA ALA A 184 4.24 5.98 -13.43
C ALA A 184 3.05 5.39 -14.21
N VAL A 185 3.00 4.07 -14.39
CA VAL A 185 1.85 3.38 -14.99
C VAL A 185 0.60 3.58 -14.15
N VAL A 186 0.68 3.41 -12.83
CA VAL A 186 -0.48 3.56 -11.92
C VAL A 186 -1.05 4.99 -11.93
N VAL A 187 -0.21 6.03 -12.03
CA VAL A 187 -0.68 7.42 -12.15
C VAL A 187 -1.29 7.73 -13.53
N GLY A 188 -1.02 6.89 -14.53
CA GLY A 188 -1.46 7.08 -15.93
C GLY A 188 -0.42 7.75 -16.84
N ALA A 189 0.82 7.90 -16.39
CA ALA A 189 1.91 8.44 -17.22
C ALA A 189 2.48 7.43 -18.22
N GLY A 190 2.10 6.15 -18.11
CA GLY A 190 2.56 5.05 -18.99
C GLY A 190 1.88 4.98 -20.37
N GLY A 191 1.01 5.93 -20.71
CA GLY A 191 0.21 5.92 -21.95
C GLY A 191 -1.19 5.31 -21.76
N ALA A 192 -2.07 5.51 -22.76
CA ALA A 192 -3.48 5.12 -22.67
C ALA A 192 -3.70 3.59 -22.58
N ASP A 193 -2.76 2.79 -23.07
CA ASP A 193 -2.88 1.33 -23.12
C ASP A 193 -2.42 0.64 -21.83
N ALA A 194 -1.73 1.36 -20.93
CA ALA A 194 -1.19 0.81 -19.70
C ALA A 194 -2.03 1.27 -18.49
N SER A 195 -3.15 0.61 -18.24
CA SER A 195 -3.95 0.83 -17.02
C SER A 195 -3.70 -0.27 -16.00
N ALA A 196 -3.16 0.10 -14.83
CA ALA A 196 -3.04 -0.82 -13.70
C ALA A 196 -4.38 -0.96 -12.97
N PRO A 197 -4.69 -2.11 -12.33
CA PRO A 197 -5.89 -2.27 -11.53
C PRO A 197 -5.98 -1.20 -10.44
N GLY A 198 -7.11 -0.48 -10.36
CA GLY A 198 -7.30 0.62 -9.42
C GLY A 198 -6.61 1.93 -9.82
N GLY A 199 -6.03 2.03 -11.02
CA GLY A 199 -5.46 3.29 -11.54
C GLY A 199 -6.51 4.35 -11.87
N ASP A 200 -7.79 3.99 -11.87
CA ASP A 200 -8.95 4.88 -11.95
C ASP A 200 -9.33 5.51 -10.60
N ASP A 201 -8.87 4.93 -9.49
CA ASP A 201 -9.13 5.43 -8.14
C ASP A 201 -8.23 6.65 -7.84
N PRO A 202 -8.80 7.83 -7.51
CA PRO A 202 -8.04 9.04 -7.24
C PRO A 202 -7.10 8.91 -6.03
N GLU A 203 -7.45 8.13 -5.00
CA GLU A 203 -6.59 7.96 -3.82
C GLU A 203 -5.35 7.14 -4.16
N VAL A 204 -5.53 6.08 -4.97
CA VAL A 204 -4.44 5.22 -5.44
C VAL A 204 -3.48 6.00 -6.34
N ARG A 205 -3.99 6.84 -7.25
CA ARG A 205 -3.15 7.73 -8.07
C ARG A 205 -2.36 8.73 -7.24
N GLN A 206 -2.99 9.36 -6.24
CA GLN A 206 -2.30 10.27 -5.33
C GLN A 206 -1.21 9.55 -4.52
N ALA A 207 -1.48 8.34 -4.03
CA ALA A 207 -0.48 7.51 -3.35
C ALA A 207 0.69 7.15 -4.27
N ALA A 208 0.44 6.88 -5.56
CA ALA A 208 1.49 6.63 -6.52
C ALA A 208 2.35 7.87 -6.82
N VAL A 209 1.75 9.07 -6.89
CA VAL A 209 2.51 10.34 -6.97
C VAL A 209 3.38 10.56 -5.72
N ARG A 210 2.84 10.28 -4.52
CA ARG A 210 3.64 10.29 -3.28
C ARG A 210 4.80 9.30 -3.37
N GLY A 211 4.54 8.07 -3.81
CA GLY A 211 5.57 7.05 -4.03
C GLY A 211 6.66 7.52 -5.01
N LEU A 212 6.29 8.13 -6.14
CA LEU A 212 7.23 8.71 -7.10
C LEU A 212 8.10 9.80 -6.45
N SER A 213 7.50 10.65 -5.61
CA SER A 213 8.23 11.72 -4.90
C SER A 213 9.24 11.22 -3.86
N GLU A 214 9.12 9.98 -3.40
CA GLU A 214 10.11 9.30 -2.56
C GLU A 214 11.14 8.51 -3.39
N CYS A 215 10.83 8.19 -4.64
CA CYS A 215 11.72 7.40 -5.49
C CYS A 215 12.83 8.28 -6.07
N ARG A 216 14.06 8.13 -5.55
CA ARG A 216 15.25 8.89 -5.97
C ARG A 216 15.87 8.35 -7.26
N GLN A 217 15.04 8.22 -8.30
CA GLN A 217 15.46 7.76 -9.63
C GLN A 217 15.12 8.81 -10.69
N PRO A 218 15.94 8.97 -11.75
CA PRO A 218 15.68 9.94 -12.80
C PRO A 218 14.35 9.65 -13.53
N GLU A 219 13.97 8.37 -13.65
CA GLU A 219 12.67 7.95 -14.18
C GLU A 219 11.49 8.51 -13.37
N ALA A 220 11.65 8.67 -12.05
CA ALA A 220 10.59 9.24 -11.22
C ALA A 220 10.38 10.73 -11.52
N VAL A 221 11.45 11.48 -11.76
CA VAL A 221 11.38 12.89 -12.16
C VAL A 221 10.73 13.04 -13.53
N ALA A 222 11.12 12.21 -14.50
CA ALA A 222 10.50 12.19 -15.82
C ALA A 222 8.99 11.87 -15.73
N ALA A 223 8.63 10.86 -14.93
CA ALA A 223 7.23 10.50 -14.71
C ALA A 223 6.44 11.64 -14.07
N LEU A 224 6.96 12.29 -13.02
CA LEU A 224 6.27 13.41 -12.36
C LEU A 224 6.09 14.61 -13.29
N ALA A 225 7.07 14.91 -14.16
CA ALA A 225 6.97 15.97 -15.15
C ALA A 225 5.87 15.67 -16.19
N GLU A 226 5.77 14.43 -16.64
CA GLU A 226 4.71 14.00 -17.55
C GLU A 226 3.32 14.04 -16.88
N VAL A 227 3.21 13.62 -15.61
CA VAL A 227 1.96 13.75 -14.84
C VAL A 227 1.56 15.22 -14.70
N LEU A 228 2.50 16.11 -14.37
CA LEU A 228 2.24 17.55 -14.28
C LEU A 228 1.70 18.10 -15.60
N LYS A 229 2.30 17.72 -16.73
CA LYS A 229 1.87 18.10 -18.08
C LYS A 229 0.46 17.60 -18.41
N GLN A 230 0.18 16.32 -18.14
CA GLN A 230 -1.10 15.69 -18.48
C GLN A 230 -2.26 16.17 -17.60
N GLN A 231 -1.98 16.46 -16.32
CA GLN A 231 -2.98 16.82 -15.32
C GLN A 231 -3.14 18.33 -15.13
N ALA A 232 -2.29 19.16 -15.75
CA ALA A 232 -2.44 20.62 -15.76
C ALA A 232 -3.84 21.01 -16.27
N GLY A 233 -4.66 21.57 -15.39
CA GLY A 233 -6.04 21.98 -15.68
C GLY A 233 -7.11 20.87 -15.62
N LYS A 234 -6.72 19.59 -15.49
CA LYS A 234 -7.66 18.46 -15.32
C LYS A 234 -7.80 18.07 -13.85
N ASP A 235 -6.67 17.79 -13.20
CA ASP A 235 -6.61 17.40 -11.79
C ASP A 235 -5.58 18.29 -11.07
N VAL A 236 -6.11 19.34 -10.43
CA VAL A 236 -5.29 20.34 -9.72
C VAL A 236 -4.54 19.72 -8.55
N VAL A 237 -5.10 18.67 -7.91
CA VAL A 237 -4.47 18.02 -6.76
C VAL A 237 -3.26 17.23 -7.21
N LEU A 238 -3.40 16.40 -8.25
CA LEU A 238 -2.28 15.64 -8.81
C LEU A 238 -1.21 16.56 -9.39
N ALA A 239 -1.58 17.59 -10.16
CA ALA A 239 -0.63 18.54 -10.70
C ALA A 239 0.20 19.22 -9.59
N ARG A 240 -0.46 19.67 -8.51
CA ARG A 240 0.23 20.28 -7.36
C ARG A 240 1.15 19.30 -6.64
N GLN A 241 0.71 18.06 -6.42
CA GLN A 241 1.52 17.03 -5.78
C GLN A 241 2.74 16.66 -6.65
N SER A 242 2.56 16.54 -7.96
CA SER A 242 3.65 16.27 -8.90
C SER A 242 4.67 17.39 -8.92
N HIS A 243 4.23 18.64 -8.94
CA HIS A 243 5.11 19.81 -8.84
C HIS A 243 5.91 19.82 -7.53
N ALA A 244 5.26 19.56 -6.39
CA ALA A 244 5.94 19.46 -5.11
C ALA A 244 6.97 18.32 -5.07
N GLY A 245 6.64 17.16 -5.67
CA GLY A 245 7.56 16.03 -5.82
C GLY A 245 8.77 16.37 -6.68
N LEU A 246 8.59 17.08 -7.79
CA LEU A 246 9.68 17.57 -8.65
C LEU A 246 10.61 18.51 -7.90
N MET A 247 10.06 19.47 -7.15
CA MET A 247 10.85 20.37 -6.30
C MET A 247 11.63 19.60 -5.23
N LYS A 248 11.01 18.59 -4.61
CA LYS A 248 11.65 17.74 -3.59
C LYS A 248 12.82 16.93 -4.16
N LEU A 249 12.63 16.26 -5.31
CA LEU A 249 13.65 15.38 -5.90
C LEU A 249 14.79 16.15 -6.56
N THR A 250 14.52 17.30 -7.17
CA THR A 250 15.53 18.07 -7.92
C THR A 250 16.16 19.20 -7.10
N GLY A 251 15.52 19.62 -6.00
CA GLY A 251 15.90 20.81 -5.23
C GLY A 251 15.65 22.14 -5.96
N LYS A 252 15.16 22.12 -7.20
CA LYS A 252 14.92 23.32 -8.02
C LYS A 252 13.56 23.95 -7.65
N ARG A 253 13.52 25.28 -7.56
CA ARG A 253 12.30 26.07 -7.29
C ARG A 253 11.77 26.71 -8.57
N LEU A 254 11.23 25.89 -9.46
CA LEU A 254 10.59 26.35 -10.69
C LEU A 254 9.07 26.50 -10.49
N PRO A 255 8.38 27.36 -11.26
CA PRO A 255 6.92 27.38 -11.29
C PRO A 255 6.33 26.02 -11.72
N PRO A 256 5.03 25.78 -11.49
CA PRO A 256 4.34 24.57 -11.95
C PRO A 256 4.06 24.61 -13.47
N ASP A 257 5.04 25.02 -14.27
CA ASP A 257 4.97 25.08 -15.73
C ASP A 257 5.56 23.80 -16.34
N PRO A 258 4.75 22.98 -17.04
CA PRO A 258 5.22 21.75 -17.67
C PRO A 258 6.39 21.93 -18.63
N GLN A 259 6.49 23.07 -19.33
CA GLN A 259 7.55 23.28 -20.32
C GLN A 259 8.92 23.40 -19.64
N GLN A 260 9.02 24.19 -18.57
CA GLN A 260 10.26 24.37 -17.82
C GLN A 260 10.75 23.07 -17.17
N TRP A 261 9.83 22.25 -16.65
CA TRP A 261 10.20 20.95 -16.08
C TRP A 261 10.66 19.95 -17.16
N ASN A 262 10.09 20.00 -18.36
CA ASN A 262 10.53 19.17 -19.48
C ASN A 262 11.95 19.53 -19.94
N GLU A 263 12.30 20.83 -19.97
CA GLU A 263 13.68 21.28 -20.24
C GLU A 263 14.66 20.74 -19.20
N VAL A 264 14.29 20.75 -17.91
CA VAL A 264 15.12 20.16 -16.84
C VAL A 264 15.34 18.66 -17.03
N VAL A 265 14.30 17.93 -17.46
CA VAL A 265 14.41 16.49 -17.74
C VAL A 265 15.32 16.23 -18.94
N GLN A 266 15.19 17.02 -20.01
CA GLN A 266 16.00 16.89 -21.23
C GLN A 266 17.47 17.28 -21.02
N ALA A 267 17.75 18.26 -20.15
CA ALA A 267 19.10 18.70 -19.82
C ALA A 267 19.88 17.67 -18.97
N GLY A 268 19.23 16.59 -18.53
CA GLY A 268 19.79 15.63 -17.58
C GLY A 268 19.38 15.98 -16.15
N VAL A 269 18.73 15.02 -15.48
CA VAL A 269 18.23 15.20 -14.12
C VAL A 269 19.36 15.02 -13.12
N THR A 270 19.74 16.09 -12.42
CA THR A 270 20.52 15.99 -11.19
C THR A 270 19.58 15.81 -10.02
N ILE A 271 19.62 14.65 -9.36
CA ILE A 271 18.84 14.37 -8.15
C ILE A 271 19.52 15.08 -6.99
N ALA A 272 18.75 15.85 -6.21
CA ALA A 272 19.26 16.52 -5.03
C ALA A 272 19.74 15.48 -3.99
N PRO A 273 20.86 15.74 -3.30
CA PRO A 273 21.32 14.85 -2.24
C PRO A 273 20.25 14.65 -1.17
N GLU A 274 20.35 13.56 -0.40
CA GLU A 274 19.44 13.37 0.73
C GLU A 274 19.58 14.53 1.69
N PRO A 275 18.47 15.22 2.05
CA PRO A 275 18.54 16.24 3.07
C PRO A 275 19.06 15.55 4.33
N SER A 276 20.10 16.12 4.92
CA SER A 276 20.61 15.58 6.17
C SER A 276 19.48 15.57 7.21
N TRP A 277 19.54 14.67 8.19
CA TRP A 277 18.57 14.66 9.28
C TRP A 277 18.42 16.04 9.98
N PHE A 278 19.49 16.84 9.99
CA PHE A 278 19.45 18.21 10.52
C PHE A 278 18.64 19.17 9.62
N GLU A 279 18.77 19.05 8.30
CA GLU A 279 17.98 19.87 7.36
C GLU A 279 16.49 19.52 7.42
N SER A 280 16.15 18.24 7.54
CA SER A 280 14.75 17.81 7.63
C SER A 280 14.09 18.29 8.93
N THR A 281 14.82 18.31 10.04
CA THR A 281 14.32 18.85 11.32
C THR A 281 14.12 20.37 11.26
N ILE A 282 15.02 21.12 10.64
CA ILE A 282 14.86 22.57 10.42
C ILE A 282 13.65 22.87 9.54
N GLN A 283 13.49 22.14 8.42
CA GLN A 283 12.35 22.32 7.53
C GLN A 283 11.01 22.07 8.25
N ASN A 284 10.96 21.03 9.08
CA ASN A 284 9.78 20.73 9.89
C ASN A 284 9.52 21.84 10.94
N ALA A 285 10.56 22.36 11.61
CA ALA A 285 10.41 23.42 12.59
C ALA A 285 9.92 24.74 11.97
N ALA A 286 10.45 25.12 10.80
CA ALA A 286 10.04 26.33 10.09
C ALA A 286 8.58 26.29 9.64
N PHE A 287 8.02 25.10 9.39
CA PHE A 287 6.60 24.93 9.08
C PHE A 287 5.70 25.23 10.29
N TRP A 288 6.12 24.84 11.51
CA TRP A 288 5.35 25.09 12.73
C TRP A 288 5.38 26.56 13.17
N GLN A 289 6.42 27.33 12.86
CA GLN A 289 6.49 28.76 13.18
C GLN A 289 5.58 29.65 12.32
N LYS A 290 5.07 29.13 11.20
CA LYS A 290 4.20 29.89 10.28
C LYS A 290 2.70 29.64 10.51
N LYS A 291 2.33 28.87 11.53
CA LYS A 291 0.95 28.65 11.96
C LYS A 291 0.69 29.40 13.26
#